data_AF-A0A7S0Z0Z7-F1
#
_entry.id   AF-A0A7S0Z0Z7-F1
#
_cell.length_a   1.000
_cell.length_b   1.000
_cell.length_c   1.000
_cell.angle_alpha   90.00
_cell.angle_beta   90.00
_cell.angle_gamma   90.00
#
_symmetry.space_group_name_H-M   'P 1'
#
loop_
_entity.id
_entity.type
_entity.pdbx_description
1 polymer ?
#
loop_
_entity_poly.entity_id
_entity_poly.type
_entity_poly.pdbx_seq_one_letter_code
_entity_poly.pdbx_strand_id
1 'polypeptide(L)'
;STFFVFRMQDETPSRPHRPTAYRKAQSFSGWAHRPLENASSGFVSSSVDSTRLHYTLSGDDKSHDKVLLIMGFACCHGYWDPQLGRWGTATPHNSSPLSSKDFPTHVCAYDNRGVGQSGRPFGAYTTKEMAEDALSLLKHLKWVRFR
;
A
#
# COMPACT_ATOMS: atom_id res chain seq x y z
N SER A 1 16.53 -2.67 2.54
CA SER A 1 15.14 -3.08 2.77
C SER A 1 14.67 -3.88 1.58
N THR A 2 14.34 -5.15 1.79
CA THR A 2 13.89 -6.06 0.73
C THR A 2 12.43 -5.78 0.42
N PHE A 3 12.12 -5.43 -0.84
CA PHE A 3 10.77 -5.29 -1.34
C PHE A 3 10.33 -6.65 -1.91
N PHE A 4 9.17 -7.16 -1.50
CA PHE A 4 8.52 -8.27 -2.19
C PHE A 4 7.40 -7.70 -3.06
N VAL A 5 7.62 -7.68 -4.37
CA VAL A 5 6.58 -7.39 -5.37
C VAL A 5 6.32 -8.70 -6.10
N PHE A 6 5.18 -9.34 -5.85
CA PHE A 6 4.78 -10.51 -6.63
C PHE A 6 4.16 -10.04 -7.95
N ARG A 7 4.88 -10.27 -9.05
CA ARG A 7 4.37 -10.14 -10.41
C ARG A 7 4.66 -11.46 -11.12
N MET A 8 3.63 -12.25 -11.42
CA MET A 8 3.78 -13.37 -12.35
C MET A 8 3.77 -12.81 -13.78
N GLN A 9 4.90 -12.86 -14.49
CA GLN A 9 4.93 -12.77 -15.96
C GLN A 9 6.07 -13.67 -16.51
N ASP A 10 5.76 -14.35 -17.61
CA ASP A 10 6.63 -15.25 -18.39
C ASP A 10 7.95 -14.60 -18.83
N GLU A 11 9.00 -15.42 -18.90
CA GLU A 11 10.37 -15.05 -19.27
C GLU A 11 10.56 -14.86 -20.79
N THR A 12 11.39 -13.87 -21.19
CA THR A 12 12.35 -13.93 -22.33
C THR A 12 13.26 -12.66 -22.35
N PRO A 13 14.44 -12.67 -23.01
CA PRO A 13 15.71 -12.28 -22.34
C PRO A 13 16.31 -10.89 -22.63
N SER A 14 16.93 -10.36 -21.57
CA SER A 14 18.11 -9.48 -21.39
C SER A 14 18.52 -8.41 -22.44
N ARG A 15 18.60 -7.14 -21.98
CA ARG A 15 19.46 -6.05 -22.52
C ARG A 15 20.40 -5.50 -21.42
N PRO A 16 21.61 -5.00 -21.75
CA PRO A 16 22.68 -4.78 -20.78
C PRO A 16 22.53 -3.50 -19.93
N HIS A 17 22.97 -3.60 -18.67
CA HIS A 17 22.94 -2.54 -17.64
C HIS A 17 23.96 -1.41 -17.91
N ARG A 18 23.50 -0.15 -17.83
CA ARG A 18 24.36 1.03 -17.60
C ARG A 18 24.19 1.47 -16.14
N PRO A 19 25.27 1.67 -15.35
CA PRO A 19 25.13 2.05 -13.95
C PRO A 19 24.80 3.54 -13.82
N THR A 20 23.68 3.87 -13.17
CA THR A 20 23.35 5.23 -12.75
C THR A 20 23.87 5.48 -11.34
N ALA A 21 24.60 6.59 -11.18
CA ALA A 21 25.24 6.99 -9.94
C ALA A 21 24.22 7.19 -8.79
N TYR A 22 24.57 6.69 -7.61
CA TYR A 22 23.81 6.85 -6.36
C TYR A 22 23.78 8.33 -5.95
N ARG A 23 22.60 8.96 -6.00
CA ARG A 23 22.42 10.33 -5.48
C ARG A 23 22.20 10.25 -3.97
N LYS A 24 23.05 10.94 -3.22
CA LYS A 24 23.08 11.05 -1.75
C LYS A 24 21.66 11.30 -1.20
N ALA A 25 21.23 10.46 -0.25
CA ALA A 25 19.93 10.58 0.41
C ALA A 25 19.81 11.97 1.05
N GLN A 26 18.81 12.74 0.61
CA GLN A 26 18.47 14.02 1.23
C GLN A 26 17.88 13.76 2.62
N SER A 27 18.25 14.62 3.57
CA SER A 27 17.69 14.63 4.93
C SER A 27 16.18 14.89 4.85
N PHE A 28 15.36 13.91 5.27
CA PHE A 28 13.91 13.98 5.24
C PHE A 28 13.36 14.47 6.59
N SER A 29 13.32 15.78 6.80
CA SER A 29 12.82 16.41 8.03
C SER A 29 11.47 17.14 7.84
N GLY A 30 10.54 16.57 7.08
CA GLY A 30 9.30 17.27 6.72
C GLY A 30 8.09 16.43 6.30
N TRP A 31 7.95 15.18 6.74
CA TRP A 31 6.76 14.38 6.46
C TRP A 31 5.59 14.79 7.37
N ALA A 32 5.08 16.01 7.18
CA ALA A 32 3.70 16.28 7.58
C ALA A 32 2.80 15.50 6.63
N HIS A 33 1.99 14.58 7.15
CA HIS A 33 0.93 13.92 6.38
C HIS A 33 0.14 15.00 5.62
N ARG A 34 0.24 15.01 4.29
CA ARG A 34 -0.68 15.75 3.45
C ARG A 34 -1.80 14.79 3.11
N PRO A 35 -3.06 15.06 3.50
CA PRO A 35 -4.18 14.26 3.04
C PRO A 35 -4.14 14.19 1.51
N LEU A 36 -4.08 12.97 0.98
CA LEU A 36 -4.19 12.76 -0.46
C LEU A 36 -5.61 13.15 -0.88
N GLU A 37 -5.69 14.00 -1.90
CA GLU A 37 -6.96 14.42 -2.48
C GLU A 37 -7.71 13.16 -2.97
N ASN A 38 -8.97 13.02 -2.55
CA ASN A 38 -9.84 11.86 -2.82
C ASN A 38 -9.45 10.53 -2.14
N ALA A 39 -8.54 10.53 -1.17
CA ALA A 39 -8.35 9.35 -0.33
C ALA A 39 -9.48 9.22 0.71
N SER A 40 -9.97 8.00 0.92
CA SER A 40 -10.87 7.69 2.03
C SER A 40 -10.14 6.84 3.08
N SER A 41 -10.59 6.85 4.32
CA SER A 41 -9.95 6.11 5.40
C SER A 41 -11.01 5.45 6.28
N GLY A 42 -10.63 4.35 6.93
CA GLY A 42 -11.55 3.58 7.74
C GLY A 42 -10.85 2.62 8.69
N PHE A 43 -11.66 1.85 9.40
CA PHE A 43 -11.18 0.83 10.32
C PHE A 43 -11.84 -0.52 10.02
N VAL A 44 -11.10 -1.59 10.24
CA VAL A 44 -11.60 -2.97 10.24
C VAL A 44 -11.08 -3.70 11.47
N SER A 45 -11.86 -4.62 12.03
CA SER A 45 -11.37 -5.49 13.10
C SER A 45 -10.67 -6.71 12.51
N SER A 46 -9.48 -7.03 13.01
CA SER A 46 -8.78 -8.28 12.71
C SER A 46 -9.61 -9.49 13.12
N SER A 47 -9.62 -10.55 12.31
CA SER A 47 -10.28 -11.80 12.67
C SER A 47 -9.58 -12.58 13.78
N VAL A 48 -8.31 -12.27 14.08
CA VAL A 48 -7.51 -13.01 15.07
C VAL A 48 -7.96 -12.67 16.49
N ASP A 49 -7.98 -11.38 16.81
CA ASP A 49 -8.12 -10.87 18.17
C ASP A 49 -8.97 -9.59 18.23
N SER A 50 -9.69 -9.27 17.15
CA SER A 50 -10.45 -8.03 17.01
C SER A 50 -9.62 -6.74 17.09
N THR A 51 -8.29 -6.83 16.94
CA THR A 51 -7.44 -5.63 16.85
C THR A 51 -7.96 -4.72 15.74
N ARG A 52 -8.23 -3.47 16.10
CA ARG A 52 -8.70 -2.45 15.16
C ARG A 52 -7.56 -2.02 14.24
N LEU A 53 -7.71 -2.25 12.94
CA LEU A 53 -6.75 -1.89 11.90
C LEU A 53 -7.22 -0.64 11.17
N HIS A 54 -6.35 0.36 11.06
CA HIS A 54 -6.59 1.55 10.24
C HIS A 54 -6.14 1.30 8.80
N TYR A 55 -6.94 1.73 7.83
CA TYR A 55 -6.59 1.69 6.42
C TYR A 55 -6.98 2.97 5.68
N THR A 56 -6.28 3.23 4.58
CA THR A 56 -6.55 4.29 3.62
C THR A 56 -6.75 3.71 2.23
N LEU A 57 -7.71 4.23 1.48
CA LEU A 57 -8.00 3.90 0.09
C LEU A 57 -7.70 5.11 -0.79
N SER A 58 -7.15 4.87 -1.98
CA SER A 58 -6.91 5.89 -3.00
C SER A 58 -7.04 5.28 -4.40
N GLY A 59 -7.37 6.10 -5.40
CA GLY A 59 -7.61 5.64 -6.77
C GLY A 59 -9.09 5.43 -7.11
N ASP A 60 -9.32 4.71 -8.20
CA ASP A 60 -10.67 4.49 -8.74
C ASP A 60 -11.32 3.30 -8.05
N ASP A 61 -12.41 3.55 -7.31
CA ASP A 61 -13.12 2.53 -6.55
C ASP A 61 -13.68 1.41 -7.44
N LYS A 62 -14.02 1.74 -8.68
CA LYS A 62 -14.58 0.83 -9.70
C LYS A 62 -13.52 0.05 -10.47
N SER A 63 -12.24 0.36 -10.30
CA SER A 63 -11.16 -0.36 -10.97
C SER A 63 -11.24 -1.87 -10.70
N HIS A 64 -10.96 -2.70 -11.70
CA HIS A 64 -10.80 -4.13 -11.50
C HIS A 64 -9.47 -4.47 -10.80
N ASP A 65 -8.43 -3.66 -11.01
CA ASP A 65 -7.09 -3.87 -10.46
C ASP A 65 -7.00 -3.32 -9.05
N LYS A 66 -6.79 -4.24 -8.10
CA LYS A 66 -6.76 -3.97 -6.67
C LYS A 66 -5.36 -4.22 -6.12
N VAL A 67 -4.81 -3.23 -5.40
CA VAL A 67 -3.46 -3.32 -4.82
C VAL A 67 -3.54 -3.08 -3.32
N LEU A 68 -3.00 -4.03 -2.53
CA LEU A 68 -2.84 -3.89 -1.09
C LEU A 68 -1.37 -3.65 -0.76
N LEU A 69 -1.08 -2.55 -0.06
CA LEU A 69 0.24 -2.16 0.38
C LEU A 69 0.40 -2.48 1.87
N ILE A 70 1.26 -3.45 2.16
CA ILE A 70 1.64 -3.84 3.51
C ILE A 70 2.90 -3.06 3.89
N MET A 71 2.88 -2.37 5.02
CA MET A 71 4.02 -1.58 5.46
C MET A 71 5.15 -2.47 6.03
N GLY A 72 6.39 -1.99 5.90
CA GLY A 72 7.55 -2.59 6.54
C GLY A 72 7.61 -2.34 8.05
N PHE A 73 8.69 -2.80 8.67
CA PHE A 73 8.91 -2.72 10.11
C PHE A 73 8.81 -1.29 10.65
N ALA A 74 7.97 -1.10 11.68
CA ALA A 74 7.82 0.14 12.45
C ALA A 74 7.46 1.42 11.66
N CYS A 75 6.98 1.28 10.42
CA CYS A 75 6.47 2.39 9.61
C CYS A 75 4.94 2.35 9.54
N CYS A 76 4.31 3.53 9.38
CA CYS A 76 2.87 3.64 9.11
C CYS A 76 2.59 3.79 7.60
N HIS A 77 1.32 3.69 7.20
CA HIS A 77 0.85 3.84 5.83
C HIS A 77 1.31 5.13 5.14
N GLY A 78 1.58 6.21 5.88
CA GLY A 78 2.03 7.49 5.33
C GLY A 78 3.32 7.44 4.51
N TYR A 79 4.16 6.43 4.72
CA TYR A 79 5.34 6.21 3.88
C TYR A 79 4.99 5.79 2.44
N TRP A 80 3.74 5.38 2.19
CA TRP A 80 3.20 5.12 0.85
C TRP A 80 2.57 6.35 0.20
N ASP A 81 2.51 7.52 0.85
CA ASP A 81 1.86 8.71 0.30
C ASP A 81 2.35 9.06 -1.13
N PRO A 82 3.66 8.98 -1.48
CA PRO A 82 4.10 9.21 -2.85
C PRO A 82 3.54 8.21 -3.87
N GLN A 83 3.44 6.93 -3.49
CA GLN A 83 2.92 5.85 -4.32
C GLN A 83 1.40 5.95 -4.45
N LEU A 84 0.70 6.22 -3.36
CA LEU A 84 -0.73 6.46 -3.33
C LEU A 84 -1.09 7.70 -4.15
N GLY A 85 -0.30 8.78 -4.06
CA GLY A 85 -0.46 9.94 -4.93
C GLY A 85 -0.24 9.60 -6.41
N ARG A 86 0.72 8.73 -6.73
CA ARG A 86 1.04 8.36 -8.12
C ARG A 86 0.00 7.44 -8.76
N TRP A 87 -0.49 6.44 -8.01
CA TRP A 87 -1.43 5.44 -8.51
C TRP A 87 -2.89 5.81 -8.27
N GLY A 88 -3.14 6.59 -7.22
CA GLY A 88 -4.48 6.90 -6.73
C GLY A 88 -5.03 8.25 -7.18
N THR A 89 -4.23 9.10 -7.84
CA THR A 89 -4.74 10.38 -8.36
C THR A 89 -4.69 10.44 -9.88
N ALA A 90 -5.86 10.66 -10.47
CA ALA A 90 -6.01 11.06 -11.87
C ALA A 90 -5.71 12.56 -12.02
N THR A 91 -4.59 13.06 -11.48
CA THR A 91 -4.23 14.47 -11.72
C THR A 91 -3.76 14.63 -13.16
N PRO A 92 -4.30 15.58 -13.95
CA PRO A 92 -3.91 15.81 -15.34
C PRO A 92 -2.43 16.12 -15.55
N HIS A 93 -1.72 16.53 -14.50
CA HIS A 93 -0.35 17.03 -14.57
C HIS A 93 0.72 15.96 -14.29
N ASN A 94 0.33 14.73 -13.95
CA ASN A 94 1.28 13.64 -13.79
C ASN A 94 1.46 12.95 -15.15
N SER A 95 2.57 13.24 -15.84
CA SER A 95 2.99 12.58 -17.08
C SER A 95 3.64 11.23 -16.76
N SER A 96 3.00 10.45 -15.88
CA SER A 96 3.39 9.07 -15.64
C SER A 96 3.10 8.23 -16.87
N PRO A 97 4.04 7.38 -17.32
CA PRO A 97 3.69 6.27 -18.22
C PRO A 97 2.67 5.30 -17.60
N LEU A 98 2.45 5.40 -16.28
CA LEU A 98 1.42 4.71 -15.50
C LEU A 98 0.47 5.79 -14.95
N SER A 99 -0.20 6.55 -15.82
CA SER A 99 -1.27 7.41 -15.34
C SER A 99 -2.43 6.50 -14.90
N SER A 100 -3.13 6.86 -13.82
CA SER A 100 -4.31 6.10 -13.38
C SER A 100 -5.41 6.05 -14.45
N LYS A 101 -5.29 6.84 -15.52
CA LYS A 101 -6.21 6.84 -16.66
C LYS A 101 -5.98 5.67 -17.62
N ASP A 102 -4.72 5.25 -17.77
CA ASP A 102 -4.34 4.12 -18.63
C ASP A 102 -4.45 2.78 -17.89
N PHE A 103 -4.22 2.81 -16.58
CA PHE A 103 -4.32 1.66 -15.68
C PHE A 103 -5.07 2.08 -14.40
N PRO A 104 -6.41 2.18 -14.43
CA PRO A 104 -7.19 2.52 -13.25
C PRO A 104 -6.89 1.47 -12.18
N THR A 105 -6.45 1.90 -11.01
CA THR A 105 -6.10 1.02 -9.88
C THR A 105 -6.79 1.54 -8.63
N HIS A 106 -7.32 0.63 -7.80
CA HIS A 106 -7.77 0.96 -6.45
C HIS A 106 -6.72 0.44 -5.47
N VAL A 107 -6.10 1.35 -4.72
CA VAL A 107 -4.99 1.04 -3.83
C VAL A 107 -5.45 1.18 -2.37
N CYS A 108 -5.12 0.19 -1.57
CA CYS A 108 -5.29 0.22 -0.12
C CYS A 108 -3.93 0.14 0.57
N ALA A 109 -3.69 1.01 1.54
CA ALA A 109 -2.59 0.88 2.49
C ALA A 109 -3.17 0.80 3.90
N TYR A 110 -2.59 -0.02 4.77
CA TYR A 110 -3.03 -0.11 6.16
C TYR A 110 -1.85 -0.07 7.13
N ASP A 111 -2.15 0.34 8.35
CA ASP A 111 -1.19 0.33 9.45
C ASP A 111 -1.13 -1.06 10.08
N ASN A 112 0.08 -1.63 10.15
CA ASN A 112 0.32 -2.85 10.92
C ASN A 112 -0.04 -2.66 12.41
N ARG A 113 -0.32 -3.75 13.13
CA ARG A 113 -0.63 -3.70 14.56
C ARG A 113 0.43 -2.93 15.35
N GLY A 114 -0.02 -2.06 16.24
CA GLY A 114 0.82 -1.24 17.12
C GLY A 114 1.58 -0.11 16.44
N VAL A 115 1.28 0.20 15.17
CA VAL A 115 1.87 1.31 14.43
C VAL A 115 0.76 2.24 13.91
N GLY A 116 1.09 3.52 13.73
CA GLY A 116 0.16 4.50 13.16
C GLY A 116 -1.14 4.59 13.98
N GLN A 117 -2.26 4.36 13.30
CA GLN A 117 -3.59 4.44 13.92
C GLN A 117 -4.21 3.08 14.24
N SER A 118 -3.49 1.98 13.96
CA SER A 118 -3.92 0.62 14.32
C SER A 118 -3.71 0.35 15.81
N GLY A 119 -4.59 -0.48 16.37
CA GLY A 119 -4.51 -0.95 17.75
C GLY A 119 -3.25 -1.77 18.01
N ARG A 120 -2.87 -1.84 19.29
CA ARG A 120 -1.71 -2.59 19.77
C ARG A 120 -2.17 -3.70 20.72
N PRO A 121 -2.36 -4.94 20.24
CA PRO A 121 -2.64 -6.05 21.13
C PRO A 121 -1.41 -6.41 21.98
N PHE A 122 -1.64 -7.21 23.01
CA PHE A 122 -0.56 -7.75 23.82
C PHE A 122 0.12 -8.92 23.09
N GLY A 123 1.45 -9.01 23.21
CA GLY A 123 2.23 -10.11 22.63
C GLY A 123 2.99 -9.73 21.36
N ALA A 124 3.62 -10.74 20.75
CA ALA A 124 4.37 -10.58 19.52
C ALA A 124 3.44 -10.55 18.31
N TYR A 125 3.75 -9.69 17.33
CA TYR A 125 3.04 -9.67 16.04
C TYR A 125 3.77 -10.55 15.03
N THR A 126 3.14 -11.64 14.65
CA THR A 126 3.70 -12.64 13.74
C THR A 126 3.33 -12.36 12.29
N THR A 127 4.12 -12.88 11.35
CA THR A 127 3.78 -12.80 9.91
C THR A 127 2.48 -13.52 9.58
N LYS A 128 2.12 -14.57 10.34
CA LYS A 128 0.83 -15.25 10.20
C LYS A 128 -0.32 -14.30 10.52
N GLU A 129 -0.24 -13.60 11.65
CA GLU A 129 -1.23 -12.60 12.04
C GLU A 129 -1.31 -11.44 11.04
N MET A 130 -0.17 -11.01 10.48
CA MET A 130 -0.15 -10.03 9.40
C MET A 130 -0.90 -10.50 8.15
N ALA A 131 -0.75 -11.77 7.76
CA ALA A 131 -1.51 -12.33 6.65
C ALA A 131 -3.02 -12.42 6.96
N GLU A 132 -3.40 -12.76 8.19
CA GLU A 132 -4.81 -12.79 8.61
C GLU A 132 -5.44 -11.39 8.69
N ASP A 133 -4.67 -10.38 9.09
CA ASP A 133 -5.06 -8.97 9.07
C ASP A 133 -5.32 -8.50 7.62
N ALA A 134 -4.38 -8.79 6.72
CA ALA A 134 -4.55 -8.48 5.30
C ALA A 134 -5.79 -9.16 4.71
N LEU A 135 -6.04 -10.42 5.06
CA LEU A 135 -7.24 -11.14 4.61
C LEU A 135 -8.54 -10.54 5.18
N SER A 136 -8.55 -10.15 6.46
CA SER A 136 -9.69 -9.49 7.11
C SER A 136 -10.04 -8.19 6.40
N LEU A 137 -9.02 -7.40 6.05
CA LEU A 137 -9.18 -6.16 5.30
C LEU A 137 -9.70 -6.42 3.88
N LEU A 138 -9.14 -7.39 3.13
CA LEU A 138 -9.62 -7.73 1.80
C LEU A 138 -11.08 -8.22 1.79
N LYS A 139 -11.49 -8.97 2.82
CA LYS A 139 -12.90 -9.39 3.00
C LYS A 139 -13.81 -8.20 3.26
N HIS A 140 -13.42 -7.29 4.15
CA HIS A 140 -14.15 -6.06 4.46
C HIS A 140 -14.33 -5.18 3.22
N LEU A 141 -13.28 -5.04 2.41
CA LEU A 141 -13.29 -4.30 1.15
C LEU A 141 -14.01 -5.04 0.01
N LYS A 142 -14.41 -6.30 0.22
CA LYS A 142 -15.02 -7.19 -0.80
C LYS A 142 -14.09 -7.42 -2.01
N TRP A 143 -12.79 -7.47 -1.80
CA TRP A 143 -11.77 -7.66 -2.85
C TRP A 143 -11.39 -9.12 -3.06
N VAL A 144 -11.69 -10.00 -2.10
CA VAL A 144 -11.55 -11.45 -2.29
C VAL A 144 -12.77 -12.01 -3.00
N ARG A 145 -12.53 -12.71 -4.12
CA ARG A 145 -13.49 -13.62 -4.73
C ARG A 145 -13.03 -15.05 -4.47
N PHE A 146 -13.80 -15.80 -3.70
CA PHE A 146 -13.66 -17.25 -3.67
C PHE A 146 -14.24 -17.77 -4.99
N ARG A 147 -13.40 -18.32 -5.85
CA ARG A 147 -13.83 -19.10 -7.01
C ARG A 147 -13.95 -20.56 -6.59
#